data_AF-A0A803VXI1-F1
#
_entry.id   AF-A0A803VXI1-F1
#
_cell.length_a   1.000
_cell.length_b   1.000
_cell.length_c   1.000
_cell.angle_alpha   90.00
_cell.angle_beta   90.00
_cell.angle_gamma   90.00
#
_symmetry.space_group_name_H-M   'P 1'
#
loop_
_entity.id
_entity.type
_entity.pdbx_description
1 polymer ?
#
loop_
_entity_poly.entity_id
_entity_poly.type
_entity_poly.pdbx_seq_one_letter_code
_entity_poly.pdbx_strand_id
1 'polypeptide(L)'
;MVYTNKTEIQTSGEERSRKKGCVDSSHFHAIILLEELLRAQLYPEAPPEEFRALRAKMGGLLQSIASADMDLNQLEAFLTAQTKKQGGITSDQAAVIAKFWKSHRTQIHESLINQSRWDNVLKNMNWRVDLKSQLRHIDQINTPVAIVEMELGKNGQESEFLCLEFDEAKVSQMLKKLSEIEESMTSLTQTP
;
A
#
# COMPACT_ATOMS: atom_id res chain seq x y z
N MET A 1 20.74 -19.66 25.72
CA MET A 1 20.10 -18.55 26.45
C MET A 1 20.78 -17.26 26.02
N VAL A 2 20.10 -16.44 25.22
CA VAL A 2 20.51 -15.05 24.98
C VAL A 2 19.32 -14.21 25.42
N TYR A 3 19.50 -13.48 26.52
CA TYR A 3 18.52 -12.52 27.01
C TYR A 3 18.83 -11.18 26.34
N THR A 4 17.92 -10.66 25.52
CA THR A 4 17.98 -9.26 25.08
C THR A 4 16.99 -8.42 25.88
N ASN A 5 17.53 -7.36 26.47
CA ASN A 5 16.91 -6.46 27.45
C ASN A 5 15.71 -5.71 26.86
N LYS A 6 14.58 -5.72 27.58
CA LYS A 6 13.34 -4.98 27.23
C LYS A 6 13.53 -3.44 27.16
N THR A 7 14.62 -2.91 27.70
CA THR A 7 14.82 -1.45 27.84
C THR A 7 15.34 -0.77 26.57
N GLU A 8 15.90 -1.51 25.62
CA GLU A 8 16.47 -0.94 24.38
C GLU A 8 15.43 -0.72 23.27
N ILE A 9 14.24 -1.30 23.43
CA ILE A 9 13.13 -1.18 22.47
C ILE A 9 12.38 0.15 22.66
N GLN A 10 12.41 0.73 23.86
CA GLN A 10 11.63 1.94 24.18
C GLN A 10 12.28 3.24 23.67
N THR A 11 13.61 3.34 23.70
CA THR A 11 14.37 4.51 23.18
C THR A 11 14.38 4.57 21.65
N SER A 12 14.38 3.41 20.97
CA SER A 12 14.24 3.32 19.50
C SER A 12 12.90 3.86 18.99
N GLY A 13 11.82 3.72 19.78
CA GLY A 13 10.48 4.19 19.43
C GLY A 13 10.33 5.71 19.38
N GLU A 14 10.92 6.44 20.33
CA GLU A 14 10.85 7.91 20.38
C GLU A 14 11.69 8.58 19.28
N GLU A 15 12.86 8.00 18.96
CA GLU A 15 13.72 8.52 17.89
C GLU A 15 13.13 8.28 16.49
N ARG A 16 12.36 7.19 16.31
CA ARG A 16 11.63 6.88 15.09
C ARG A 16 10.42 7.81 14.88
N SER A 17 9.72 8.20 15.95
CA SER A 17 8.65 9.22 15.89
C SER A 17 9.19 10.62 15.56
N ARG A 18 10.36 10.98 16.09
CA ARG A 18 11.00 12.27 15.79
C ARG A 18 11.50 12.36 14.34
N LYS A 19 12.00 11.26 13.77
CA LYS A 19 12.41 11.18 12.36
C LYS A 19 11.21 11.16 11.40
N LYS A 20 10.08 10.54 11.76
CA LYS A 20 8.84 10.59 10.95
C LYS A 20 8.31 12.03 10.79
N GLY A 21 8.33 12.83 11.86
CA GLY A 21 7.91 14.24 11.80
C GLY A 21 8.83 15.14 10.96
N CYS A 22 10.13 14.81 10.88
CA CYS A 22 11.10 15.59 10.09
C CYS A 22 11.02 15.25 8.58
N VAL A 23 10.71 13.99 8.25
CA VAL A 23 10.51 13.53 6.87
C VAL A 23 9.22 14.12 6.28
N ASP A 24 8.15 14.23 7.07
CA ASP A 24 6.91 14.88 6.61
C ASP A 24 7.13 16.36 6.31
N SER A 25 7.75 17.14 7.20
CA SER A 25 7.97 18.58 6.96
C SER A 25 8.84 18.86 5.72
N SER A 26 9.83 18.01 5.46
CA SER A 26 10.73 18.14 4.30
C SER A 26 10.02 17.78 2.98
N HIS A 27 9.19 16.73 2.98
CA HIS A 27 8.38 16.35 1.83
C HIS A 27 7.31 17.38 1.49
N PHE A 28 6.61 17.89 2.52
CA PHE A 28 5.63 18.95 2.34
C PHE A 28 6.28 20.23 1.77
N HIS A 29 7.46 20.59 2.26
CA HIS A 29 8.21 21.73 1.72
C HIS A 29 8.64 21.50 0.26
N ALA A 30 9.11 20.30 -0.08
CA ALA A 30 9.48 19.96 -1.46
C ALA A 30 8.29 19.99 -2.44
N ILE A 31 7.10 19.55 -2.00
CA ILE A 31 5.88 19.60 -2.81
C ILE A 31 5.44 21.06 -3.05
N ILE A 32 5.54 21.92 -2.02
CA ILE A 32 5.22 23.34 -2.13
C ILE A 32 6.20 24.05 -3.07
N LEU A 33 7.50 23.79 -2.91
CA LEU A 33 8.54 24.36 -3.78
C LEU A 33 8.37 23.92 -5.24
N LEU A 34 8.02 22.66 -5.49
CA LEU A 34 7.76 22.15 -6.83
C LEU A 34 6.51 22.79 -7.46
N GLU A 35 5.47 23.04 -6.67
CA GLU A 35 4.24 23.71 -7.11
C GLU A 35 4.51 25.16 -7.52
N GLU A 36 5.27 25.90 -6.71
CA GLU A 36 5.65 27.29 -7.01
C GLU A 36 6.56 27.38 -8.24
N LEU A 37 7.50 26.44 -8.39
CA LEU A 37 8.38 26.36 -9.56
C LEU A 37 7.61 26.03 -10.84
N LEU A 38 6.69 25.07 -10.79
CA LEU A 38 5.84 24.74 -11.95
C LEU A 38 4.95 25.93 -12.34
N ARG A 39 4.38 26.64 -11.36
CA ARG A 39 3.58 27.84 -11.62
C ARG A 39 4.42 28.91 -12.31
N ALA A 40 5.60 29.22 -11.76
CA ALA A 40 6.48 30.24 -12.31
C ALA A 40 6.94 29.94 -13.75
N GLN A 41 7.10 28.67 -14.11
CA GLN A 41 7.56 28.26 -15.44
C GLN A 41 6.43 28.17 -16.49
N LEU A 42 5.24 27.76 -16.08
CA LEU A 42 4.16 27.43 -17.04
C LEU A 42 3.03 28.48 -17.06
N TYR A 43 2.82 29.17 -15.94
CA TYR A 43 1.76 30.18 -15.76
C TYR A 43 2.24 31.33 -14.86
N PRO A 44 3.26 32.09 -15.27
CA PRO A 44 3.85 33.16 -14.46
C PRO A 44 2.83 34.24 -14.06
N GLU A 45 1.81 34.46 -14.91
CA GLU A 45 0.76 35.47 -14.72
C GLU A 45 -0.48 34.95 -13.97
N ALA A 46 -0.56 33.65 -13.67
CA ALA A 46 -1.75 33.09 -13.03
C ALA A 46 -1.69 33.25 -11.50
N PRO A 47 -2.80 33.67 -10.85
CA PRO A 47 -2.91 33.68 -9.40
C PRO A 47 -2.61 32.29 -8.81
N PRO A 48 -1.88 32.20 -7.69
CA PRO A 48 -1.55 30.93 -7.04
C PRO A 48 -2.76 30.02 -6.78
N GLU A 49 -3.89 30.62 -6.39
CA GLU A 49 -5.13 29.90 -6.08
C GLU A 49 -5.78 29.30 -7.33
N GLU A 50 -5.77 30.03 -8.45
CA GLU A 50 -6.31 29.53 -9.73
C GLU A 50 -5.46 28.39 -10.27
N PHE A 51 -4.13 28.49 -10.16
CA PHE A 51 -3.22 27.41 -10.54
C PHE A 51 -3.45 26.15 -9.68
N ARG A 52 -3.61 26.31 -8.35
CA ARG A 52 -3.90 25.19 -7.45
C ARG A 52 -5.24 24.54 -7.78
N ALA A 53 -6.29 25.33 -8.02
CA ALA A 53 -7.60 24.82 -8.40
C ALA A 53 -7.55 24.05 -9.73
N LEU A 54 -6.82 24.57 -10.72
CA LEU A 54 -6.60 23.90 -12.00
C LEU A 54 -5.83 22.58 -11.82
N ARG A 55 -4.73 22.59 -11.06
CA ARG A 55 -3.92 21.38 -10.78
C ARG A 55 -4.74 20.32 -10.05
N ALA A 56 -5.53 20.70 -9.05
CA ALA A 56 -6.42 19.78 -8.33
C ALA A 56 -7.46 19.16 -9.26
N LYS A 57 -8.07 19.98 -10.14
CA LYS A 57 -9.03 19.50 -11.13
C LYS A 57 -8.41 18.53 -12.13
N MET A 58 -7.26 18.88 -12.71
CA MET A 58 -6.55 18.01 -13.67
C MET A 58 -6.02 16.73 -13.00
N GLY A 59 -5.50 16.84 -11.79
CA GLY A 59 -5.08 15.69 -10.98
C GLY A 59 -6.23 14.73 -10.68
N GLY A 60 -7.39 15.25 -10.28
CA GLY A 60 -8.59 14.44 -10.02
C GLY A 60 -9.10 13.70 -11.27
N LEU A 61 -9.03 14.34 -12.44
CA LEU A 61 -9.39 13.71 -13.72
C LEU A 61 -8.42 12.58 -14.07
N LEU A 62 -7.11 12.84 -14.02
CA LEU A 62 -6.09 11.82 -14.30
C LEU A 62 -6.17 10.65 -13.30
N GLN A 63 -6.45 10.92 -12.03
CA GLN A 63 -6.67 9.88 -11.03
C GLN A 63 -7.88 9.02 -11.38
N SER A 64 -9.01 9.63 -11.79
CA SER A 64 -10.20 8.88 -12.18
C SER A 64 -9.96 8.00 -13.42
N ILE A 65 -9.25 8.54 -14.41
CA ILE A 65 -8.85 7.80 -15.61
C ILE A 65 -7.93 6.63 -15.26
N ALA A 66 -6.91 6.88 -14.43
CA ALA A 66 -5.91 5.88 -14.06
C ALA A 66 -6.46 4.80 -13.14
N SER A 67 -7.25 5.16 -12.13
CA SER A 67 -7.84 4.20 -11.19
C SER A 67 -8.85 3.27 -11.86
N ALA A 68 -9.54 3.73 -12.90
CA ALA A 68 -10.47 2.90 -13.68
C ALA A 68 -9.79 2.17 -14.85
N ASP A 69 -8.48 2.35 -15.04
CA ASP A 69 -7.70 1.81 -16.16
C ASP A 69 -8.37 2.00 -17.54
N MET A 70 -8.96 3.18 -17.75
CA MET A 70 -9.89 3.40 -18.87
C MET A 70 -9.26 3.06 -20.23
N ASP A 71 -10.02 2.35 -21.07
CA ASP A 71 -9.67 2.18 -22.48
C ASP A 71 -9.97 3.45 -23.30
N LEU A 72 -9.60 3.46 -24.59
CA LEU A 72 -9.75 4.64 -25.44
C LEU A 72 -11.22 5.07 -25.61
N ASN A 73 -12.16 4.12 -25.70
CA ASN A 73 -13.57 4.42 -25.87
C ASN A 73 -14.16 5.00 -24.58
N GLN A 74 -13.81 4.40 -23.43
CA GLN A 74 -14.22 4.87 -22.11
C GLN A 74 -13.65 6.26 -21.82
N LEU A 75 -12.40 6.50 -22.19
CA LEU A 75 -11.75 7.81 -22.06
C LEU A 75 -12.46 8.87 -22.90
N GLU A 76 -12.76 8.61 -24.16
CA GLU A 76 -13.44 9.56 -25.04
C GLU A 76 -14.84 9.92 -24.51
N ALA A 77 -15.60 8.92 -24.07
CA ALA A 77 -16.91 9.13 -23.44
C ALA A 77 -16.79 9.97 -22.15
N PHE A 78 -15.82 9.64 -21.30
CA PHE A 78 -15.57 10.36 -20.05
C PHE A 78 -15.19 11.83 -20.31
N LEU A 79 -14.23 12.09 -21.19
CA LEU A 79 -13.80 13.44 -21.53
C LEU A 79 -14.92 14.26 -22.18
N THR A 80 -15.74 13.63 -23.03
CA THR A 80 -16.93 14.27 -23.62
C THR A 80 -17.95 14.67 -22.56
N ALA A 81 -18.13 13.87 -21.51
CA ALA A 81 -18.98 14.25 -20.38
C ALA A 81 -18.37 15.42 -19.58
N GLN A 82 -17.05 15.44 -19.41
CA GLN A 82 -16.34 16.51 -18.70
C GLN A 82 -16.35 17.85 -19.44
N THR A 83 -16.42 17.86 -20.78
CA THR A 83 -16.53 19.11 -21.56
C THR A 83 -17.94 19.69 -21.56
N LYS A 84 -18.97 18.86 -21.38
CA LYS A 84 -20.38 19.29 -21.29
C LYS A 84 -20.78 19.78 -19.90
N LYS A 85 -19.98 19.48 -18.86
CA LYS A 85 -20.27 19.85 -17.48
C LYS A 85 -20.04 21.35 -17.25
N GLN A 86 -20.94 22.02 -16.53
CA GLN A 86 -20.72 23.42 -16.12
C GLN A 86 -19.51 23.50 -15.18
N GLY A 87 -18.55 24.37 -15.51
CA GLY A 87 -17.24 24.39 -14.82
C GLY A 87 -16.35 23.19 -15.17
N GLY A 88 -16.66 22.46 -16.25
CA GLY A 88 -15.91 21.35 -16.82
C GLY A 88 -14.63 21.79 -17.54
N ILE A 89 -13.98 20.86 -18.24
CA ILE A 89 -12.74 21.16 -19.00
C ILE A 89 -13.05 21.65 -20.41
N THR A 90 -12.13 22.38 -21.02
CA THR A 90 -12.27 22.81 -22.42
C THR A 90 -11.98 21.66 -23.38
N SER A 91 -12.41 21.79 -24.64
CA SER A 91 -12.12 20.81 -25.69
C SER A 91 -10.61 20.61 -25.89
N ASP A 92 -9.83 21.69 -25.84
CA ASP A 92 -8.38 21.64 -26.00
C ASP A 92 -7.72 20.91 -24.83
N GLN A 93 -8.19 21.15 -23.59
CA GLN A 93 -7.73 20.42 -22.41
C GLN A 93 -8.04 18.93 -22.52
N ALA A 94 -9.25 18.57 -22.96
CA ALA A 94 -9.62 17.18 -23.21
C ALA A 94 -8.73 16.51 -24.26
N ALA A 95 -8.42 17.20 -25.37
CA ALA A 95 -7.54 16.67 -26.41
C ALA A 95 -6.11 16.40 -25.90
N VAL A 96 -5.57 17.29 -25.07
CA VAL A 96 -4.24 17.10 -24.44
C VAL A 96 -4.26 15.90 -23.48
N ILE A 97 -5.29 15.78 -22.63
CA ILE A 97 -5.44 14.63 -21.70
C ILE A 97 -5.56 13.32 -22.48
N ALA A 98 -6.36 13.30 -23.55
CA ALA A 98 -6.53 12.13 -24.39
C ALA A 98 -5.21 11.68 -25.02
N LYS A 99 -4.43 12.63 -25.55
CA LYS A 99 -3.12 12.37 -26.12
C LYS A 99 -2.13 11.85 -25.06
N PHE A 100 -2.10 12.48 -23.89
CA PHE A 100 -1.25 12.06 -22.78
C PHE A 100 -1.56 10.63 -22.35
N TRP A 101 -2.84 10.31 -22.10
CA TRP A 101 -3.25 8.97 -21.69
C TRP A 101 -2.91 7.92 -22.76
N LYS A 102 -3.21 8.20 -24.04
CA LYS A 102 -2.89 7.29 -25.14
C LYS A 102 -1.40 6.97 -25.24
N SER A 103 -0.53 7.93 -24.94
CA SER A 103 0.92 7.76 -24.98
C SER A 103 1.51 7.10 -23.72
N HIS A 104 0.91 7.29 -22.55
CA HIS A 104 1.51 6.89 -21.27
C HIS A 104 0.73 5.83 -20.48
N ARG A 105 -0.46 5.39 -20.94
CA ARG A 105 -1.31 4.42 -20.24
C ARG A 105 -0.53 3.22 -19.75
N THR A 106 0.23 2.56 -20.63
CA THR A 106 1.00 1.34 -20.26
C THR A 106 2.00 1.63 -19.14
N GLN A 107 2.77 2.72 -19.25
CA GLN A 107 3.76 3.10 -18.24
C GLN A 107 3.10 3.44 -16.89
N ILE A 108 1.98 4.17 -16.93
CA ILE A 108 1.21 4.52 -15.72
C ILE A 108 0.64 3.26 -15.08
N HIS A 109 0.04 2.37 -15.88
CA HIS A 109 -0.50 1.09 -15.43
C HIS A 109 0.57 0.20 -14.78
N GLU A 110 1.71 0.03 -15.44
CA GLU A 110 2.85 -0.71 -14.89
C GLU A 110 3.38 -0.08 -13.59
N SER A 111 3.50 1.25 -13.54
CA SER A 111 3.91 1.95 -12.32
C SER A 111 2.92 1.73 -11.18
N LEU A 112 1.61 1.80 -11.44
CA LEU A 112 0.58 1.56 -10.44
C LEU A 112 0.61 0.12 -9.93
N ILE A 113 0.78 -0.86 -10.82
CA ILE A 113 0.98 -2.26 -10.44
C ILE A 113 2.21 -2.40 -9.55
N ASN A 114 3.33 -1.82 -9.95
CA ASN A 114 4.58 -1.95 -9.20
C ASN A 114 4.48 -1.30 -7.81
N GLN A 115 3.79 -0.17 -7.68
CA GLN A 115 3.53 0.47 -6.38
C GLN A 115 2.51 -0.30 -5.52
N SER A 116 1.63 -1.08 -6.15
CA SER A 116 0.61 -1.89 -5.45
C SER A 116 1.14 -3.26 -5.03
N ARG A 117 2.32 -3.67 -5.50
CA ARG A 117 2.95 -4.92 -5.08
C ARG A 117 3.45 -4.78 -3.65
N TRP A 118 3.04 -5.72 -2.81
CA TRP A 118 3.57 -5.84 -1.46
C TRP A 118 5.00 -6.35 -1.61
N ASP A 119 5.99 -5.50 -1.31
CA ASP A 119 7.40 -5.92 -1.35
C ASP A 119 7.71 -7.04 -0.35
N ASN A 120 6.88 -7.20 0.68
CA ASN A 120 7.04 -8.21 1.72
C ASN A 120 6.44 -9.54 1.25
N VAL A 121 7.21 -10.62 1.40
CA VAL A 121 6.85 -11.97 0.99
C VAL A 121 7.10 -12.93 2.13
N LEU A 122 6.16 -13.84 2.40
CA LEU A 122 6.42 -15.03 3.21
C LEU A 122 7.22 -16.02 2.34
N LYS A 123 8.53 -16.11 2.58
CA LYS A 123 9.44 -16.96 1.79
C LYS A 123 9.38 -18.43 2.21
N ASN A 124 9.30 -18.67 3.52
CA ASN A 124 9.27 -20.01 4.07
C ASN A 124 8.45 -20.05 5.37
N MET A 125 7.92 -21.23 5.70
CA MET A 125 7.21 -21.48 6.94
C MET A 125 7.51 -22.91 7.42
N ASN A 126 8.23 -22.99 8.54
CA ASN A 126 8.54 -24.25 9.21
C ASN A 126 7.68 -24.36 10.46
N TRP A 127 7.25 -25.56 10.81
CA TRP A 127 6.53 -25.77 12.06
C TRP A 127 6.84 -27.13 12.68
N ARG A 128 6.66 -27.21 14.00
CA ARG A 128 6.72 -28.46 14.75
C ARG A 128 5.76 -28.41 15.93
N VAL A 129 5.44 -29.58 16.48
CA VAL A 129 4.61 -29.70 17.68
C VAL A 129 5.46 -30.22 18.81
N ASP A 130 5.53 -29.44 19.88
CA ASP A 130 6.23 -29.77 21.11
C ASP A 130 5.20 -30.07 22.22
N LEU A 131 5.59 -30.88 23.21
CA LEU A 131 4.80 -31.09 24.43
C LEU A 131 5.40 -30.24 25.54
N LYS A 132 4.63 -29.29 26.09
CA LYS A 132 5.05 -28.56 27.30
C LYS A 132 4.62 -29.34 28.53
N SER A 133 5.60 -29.76 29.33
CA SER A 133 5.36 -30.37 30.64
C SER A 133 5.24 -29.29 31.71
N GLN A 134 4.12 -29.26 32.45
CA GLN A 134 3.97 -28.42 33.64
C GLN A 134 4.35 -29.20 34.90
N LEU A 135 5.54 -28.94 35.47
CA LEU A 135 6.00 -29.59 36.70
C LEU A 135 5.56 -28.79 37.93
N ARG A 136 4.32 -28.95 38.41
CA ARG A 136 3.97 -28.51 39.78
C ARG A 136 3.07 -29.42 40.62
N HIS A 137 2.33 -30.39 40.08
CA HIS A 137 1.59 -31.39 40.88
C HIS A 137 1.48 -32.74 40.15
N ILE A 138 1.10 -33.78 40.88
CA ILE A 138 1.25 -35.24 40.60
C ILE A 138 0.59 -35.74 39.29
N ASP A 139 -0.18 -34.92 38.58
CA ASP A 139 -0.67 -35.22 37.24
C ASP A 139 0.16 -34.46 36.18
N GLN A 140 1.04 -35.18 35.51
CA GLN A 140 1.88 -34.66 34.44
C GLN A 140 1.02 -34.39 33.19
N ILE A 141 0.34 -33.25 33.14
CA ILE A 141 -0.45 -32.83 31.98
C ILE A 141 0.52 -32.27 30.92
N ASN A 142 0.76 -33.05 29.87
CA ASN A 142 1.49 -32.61 28.69
C ASN A 142 0.52 -31.82 27.80
N THR A 143 0.75 -30.50 27.63
CA THR A 143 -0.06 -29.69 26.71
C THR A 143 0.68 -29.55 25.38
N PRO A 144 0.08 -29.99 24.25
CA PRO A 144 0.68 -29.83 22.94
C PRO A 144 0.69 -28.36 22.53
N VAL A 145 1.79 -27.95 21.92
CA VAL A 145 2.03 -26.57 21.48
C VAL A 145 2.69 -26.60 20.12
N ALA A 146 2.13 -25.88 19.15
CA ALA A 146 2.74 -25.69 17.84
C ALA A 146 3.72 -24.50 17.88
N ILE A 147 4.95 -24.73 17.45
CA ILE A 147 5.95 -23.70 17.23
C ILE A 147 6.06 -23.50 15.72
N VAL A 148 5.83 -22.27 15.28
CA VAL A 148 5.86 -21.89 13.86
C VAL A 148 6.94 -20.84 13.67
N GLU A 149 7.83 -21.07 12.72
CA GLU A 149 8.84 -20.13 12.27
C GLU A 149 8.50 -19.69 10.85
N MET A 150 8.44 -18.39 10.63
CA MET A 150 8.16 -17.79 9.32
C MET A 150 9.36 -16.95 8.87
N GLU A 151 9.82 -17.18 7.65
CA GLU A 151 10.82 -16.35 6.99
C GLU A 151 10.10 -15.27 6.15
N LEU A 152 10.27 -14.02 6.54
CA LEU A 152 9.70 -12.85 5.88
C LEU A 152 10.80 -12.15 5.08
N GLY A 153 10.60 -11.99 3.78
CA GLY A 153 11.55 -11.34 2.91
C GLY A 153 11.02 -10.04 2.33
N LYS A 154 11.93 -9.12 2.01
CA LYS A 154 11.67 -7.96 1.15
C LYS A 154 12.63 -7.96 -0.02
N ASN A 155 12.20 -7.51 -1.20
CA ASN A 155 13.08 -7.41 -2.37
C ASN A 155 14.35 -6.60 -2.05
N GLY A 156 15.52 -7.21 -2.27
CA GLY A 156 16.83 -6.59 -2.05
C GLY A 156 17.27 -6.46 -0.59
N GLN A 157 16.58 -7.11 0.36
CA GLN A 157 16.92 -7.10 1.79
C GLN A 157 17.12 -8.52 2.34
N GLU A 158 17.87 -8.63 3.43
CA GLU A 158 17.99 -9.87 4.20
C GLU A 158 16.63 -10.26 4.80
N SER A 159 16.40 -11.56 4.95
CA SER A 159 15.14 -12.08 5.50
C SER A 159 15.08 -11.88 7.02
N GLU A 160 13.89 -11.60 7.53
CA GLU A 160 13.55 -11.59 8.94
C GLU A 160 12.86 -12.90 9.33
N PHE A 161 13.08 -13.37 10.55
CA PHE A 161 12.47 -14.61 11.06
C PHE A 161 11.53 -14.29 12.22
N LEU A 162 10.29 -14.79 12.13
CA LEU A 162 9.26 -14.63 13.14
C LEU A 162 8.87 -15.98 13.72
N CYS A 163 9.13 -16.18 15.01
CA CYS A 163 8.75 -17.39 15.75
C CYS A 163 7.49 -17.13 16.58
N LEU A 164 6.46 -17.94 16.36
CA LEU A 164 5.17 -17.88 17.04
C LEU A 164 4.85 -19.20 17.71
N GLU A 165 4.07 -19.11 18.77
CA GLU A 165 3.61 -20.26 19.54
C GLU A 165 2.09 -20.29 19.58
N PHE A 166 1.52 -21.44 19.22
CA PHE A 166 0.09 -21.64 19.15
C PHE A 166 -0.34 -22.85 19.99
N ASP A 167 -1.44 -22.69 20.73
CA ASP A 167 -2.21 -23.80 21.26
C ASP A 167 -3.19 -24.30 20.20
N GLU A 168 -3.85 -25.43 20.48
CA GLU A 168 -4.82 -26.05 19.58
C GLU A 168 -5.91 -25.06 19.12
N ALA A 169 -6.49 -24.30 20.06
CA ALA A 169 -7.55 -23.35 19.76
C ALA A 169 -7.09 -22.25 18.79
N LYS A 170 -5.88 -21.72 18.97
CA LYS A 170 -5.31 -20.72 18.06
C LYS A 170 -5.01 -21.31 16.68
N VAL A 171 -4.51 -22.54 16.59
CA VAL A 171 -4.29 -23.21 15.29
C VAL A 171 -5.61 -23.39 14.56
N SER A 172 -6.64 -23.91 15.24
CA SER A 172 -7.99 -24.06 14.65
C SER A 172 -8.56 -22.73 14.18
N GLN A 173 -8.39 -21.65 14.97
CA GLN A 173 -8.84 -20.31 14.58
C GLN A 173 -8.07 -19.80 13.35
N MET A 174 -6.76 -20.03 13.27
CA MET A 174 -5.95 -19.64 12.11
C MET A 174 -6.41 -20.35 10.84
N LEU A 175 -6.62 -21.66 10.90
CA LEU A 175 -7.12 -22.44 9.77
C LEU A 175 -8.47 -21.93 9.29
N LYS A 176 -9.40 -21.65 10.21
CA LYS A 176 -10.69 -21.08 9.87
C LYS A 176 -10.56 -19.75 9.11
N LYS A 177 -9.70 -18.84 9.60
CA LYS A 177 -9.46 -17.55 8.94
C LYS A 177 -8.84 -17.71 7.55
N LEU A 178 -7.93 -18.67 7.38
CA LEU A 178 -7.34 -18.96 6.07
C LEU A 178 -8.39 -19.49 5.08
N SER A 179 -9.31 -20.34 5.53
CA SER A 179 -10.44 -20.80 4.71
C SER A 179 -11.39 -19.67 4.33
N GLU A 180 -11.73 -18.77 5.26
CA GLU A 180 -12.56 -17.58 4.96
C GLU A 180 -11.89 -16.68 3.89
N ILE A 181 -10.55 -16.56 3.93
CA ILE A 181 -9.77 -15.83 2.92
C ILE A 181 -9.84 -16.54 1.56
N GLU A 182 -9.65 -17.86 1.53
CA GLU A 182 -9.73 -18.67 0.31
C GLU A 182 -11.10 -18.56 -0.37
N GLU A 183 -12.18 -18.62 0.41
CA GLU A 183 -13.55 -18.42 -0.07
C GLU A 183 -13.75 -17.02 -0.66
N SER A 184 -13.23 -15.98 0.02
CA SER A 184 -13.31 -14.60 -0.47
C SER A 184 -12.54 -14.40 -1.79
N MET A 185 -11.37 -15.01 -1.94
CA MET A 185 -10.59 -14.93 -3.19
C MET A 185 -11.33 -15.62 -4.35
N THR A 186 -11.94 -16.77 -4.08
CA THR A 186 -12.74 -17.52 -5.06
C THR A 186 -13.95 -16.72 -5.52
N SER A 187 -14.64 -16.05 -4.60
CA SER A 187 -15.76 -15.16 -4.92
C SER A 187 -15.36 -14.01 -5.86
N LEU A 188 -14.20 -13.37 -5.62
CA LEU A 188 -13.75 -12.23 -6.42
C LEU A 188 -13.30 -12.65 -7.83
N THR A 189 -12.75 -13.86 -7.97
CA THR A 189 -12.24 -14.38 -9.25
C THR A 189 -13.32 -15.01 -10.14
N GLN A 190 -14.50 -15.32 -9.59
CA GLN A 190 -15.63 -15.93 -10.30
C GLN A 190 -16.65 -14.91 -10.85
N THR A 191 -16.36 -13.61 -10.83
CA THR A 191 -17.27 -12.61 -11.39
C THR A 191 -17.05 -12.52 -12.92
N PRO A 192 -18.07 -12.79 -13.76
CA PRO A 192 -17.96 -12.74 -15.22
C PRO A 192 -17.80 -11.33 -15.78
#